data_AF-A0A9P5YF12-F1
#
_entry.id   AF-A0A9P5YF12-F1
#
_cell.length_a   1.000
_cell.length_b   1.000
_cell.length_c   1.000
_cell.angle_alpha   90.00
_cell.angle_beta   90.00
_cell.angle_gamma   90.00
#
_symmetry.space_group_name_H-M   'P 1'
#
loop_
_entity.id
_entity.type
_entity.pdbx_description
1 polymer ?
#
loop_
_entity_poly.entity_id
_entity_poly.type
_entity_poly.pdbx_seq_one_letter_code
_entity_poly.pdbx_strand_id
1 'polypeptide(L)'
;MSNNQHLPETIVFGKGMTMTFLRNEPYLTKTHISGAPDADVLYVPPHWHETHNEIICVLDGQMEITLGASVRLYGPHDGDVVIPKGAIHSLKTYKGVACTFQERTDPMDGEKEVFFRNMLGQGAPQSNILALAQTCYYGDTRPAFPGHFIWLEKVFVTLLGGYLAPLLGYRLKHEFPNKQE
;
A
#
# COMPACT_ATOMS: atom_id res chain seq x y z
N MET A 1 8.66 -3.38 27.20
CA MET A 1 8.32 -1.95 27.35
C MET A 1 8.50 -1.31 25.99
N SER A 2 7.42 -1.13 25.25
CA SER A 2 7.47 -0.61 23.87
C SER A 2 8.00 0.82 23.89
N ASN A 3 9.08 1.08 23.17
CA ASN A 3 9.54 2.43 22.86
C ASN A 3 8.38 3.17 22.17
N ASN A 4 7.76 4.11 22.88
CA ASN A 4 6.77 5.03 22.34
C ASN A 4 7.48 6.04 21.41
N GLN A 5 8.06 5.54 20.30
CA GLN A 5 8.43 6.42 19.21
C GLN A 5 7.14 6.99 18.66
N HIS A 6 6.94 8.29 18.88
CA HIS A 6 5.88 9.02 18.23
C HIS A 6 6.16 9.00 16.73
N LEU A 7 5.52 8.06 16.03
CA LEU A 7 5.68 7.90 14.59
C LEU A 7 5.12 9.13 13.89
N PRO A 8 5.76 9.63 12.83
CA PRO A 8 5.29 10.82 12.15
C PRO A 8 3.89 10.60 11.59
N GLU A 9 3.03 11.60 11.78
CA GLU A 9 1.67 11.60 11.23
C GLU A 9 1.68 11.64 9.71
N THR A 10 2.69 12.26 9.10
CA THR A 10 2.85 12.31 7.64
C THR A 10 4.23 11.84 7.22
N ILE A 11 4.28 11.00 6.18
CA ILE A 11 5.51 10.60 5.50
C ILE A 11 5.55 11.20 4.10
N VAL A 12 6.74 11.60 3.66
CA VAL A 12 7.04 11.93 2.25
C VAL A 12 7.56 10.64 1.63
N PHE A 13 7.11 10.25 0.44
CA PHE A 13 7.50 8.97 -0.18
C PHE A 13 7.81 9.06 -1.68
N GLY A 14 8.14 10.26 -2.13
CA GLY A 14 8.43 10.63 -3.50
C GLY A 14 8.39 12.14 -3.61
N LYS A 15 8.90 12.68 -4.70
CA LYS A 15 8.90 14.12 -4.92
C LYS A 15 7.47 14.61 -5.12
N GLY A 16 6.99 15.49 -4.25
CA GLY A 16 5.61 15.99 -4.30
C GLY A 16 4.56 14.97 -3.85
N MET A 17 4.96 13.92 -3.14
CA MET A 17 4.07 12.85 -2.67
C MET A 17 4.12 12.72 -1.15
N THR A 18 2.98 12.83 -0.49
CA THR A 18 2.85 12.64 0.96
C THR A 18 1.72 11.70 1.31
N MET A 19 1.87 11.00 2.43
CA MET A 19 0.84 10.15 3.01
C MET A 19 0.69 10.53 4.48
N THR A 20 -0.50 10.99 4.84
CA THR A 20 -0.88 11.32 6.22
C THR A 20 -1.69 10.15 6.80
N PHE A 21 -1.27 9.64 7.95
CA PHE A 21 -1.99 8.65 8.73
C PHE A 21 -3.06 9.35 9.57
N LEU A 22 -4.31 9.05 9.28
CA LEU A 22 -5.46 9.65 9.93
C LEU A 22 -5.72 8.94 11.27
N ARG A 23 -6.29 9.68 12.23
CA ARG A 23 -6.59 9.18 13.58
C ARG A 23 -8.04 9.50 13.89
N ASN A 24 -8.77 8.51 14.41
CA ASN A 24 -10.19 8.63 14.74
C ASN A 24 -11.06 9.03 13.53
N GLU A 25 -10.67 8.59 12.34
CA GLU A 25 -11.37 8.85 11.08
C GLU A 25 -11.88 7.52 10.48
N PRO A 26 -12.88 7.55 9.59
CA PRO A 26 -13.31 6.37 8.85
C PRO A 26 -12.23 5.82 7.92
N TYR A 27 -11.26 6.66 7.56
CA TYR A 27 -10.14 6.34 6.68
C TYR A 27 -8.83 6.22 7.44
N LEU A 28 -7.93 5.37 6.93
CA LEU A 28 -6.63 5.12 7.56
C LEU A 28 -5.57 6.10 7.08
N THR A 29 -5.53 6.37 5.78
CA THR A 29 -4.55 7.28 5.19
C THR A 29 -5.19 8.30 4.27
N LYS A 30 -4.53 9.45 4.12
CA LYS A 30 -4.76 10.42 3.05
C LYS A 30 -3.46 10.60 2.29
N THR A 31 -3.45 10.25 1.01
CA THR A 31 -2.32 10.44 0.12
C THR A 31 -2.55 11.67 -0.74
N HIS A 32 -1.52 12.52 -0.84
CA HIS A 32 -1.52 13.72 -1.66
C HIS A 32 -0.36 13.65 -2.67
N ILE A 33 -0.70 13.85 -3.94
CA ILE A 33 0.21 13.97 -5.06
C ILE A 33 0.03 15.38 -5.64
N SER A 34 1.08 16.19 -5.63
CA SER A 34 0.98 17.62 -5.96
C SER A 34 0.71 17.91 -7.43
N GLY A 35 1.10 17.00 -8.33
CA GLY A 35 1.00 17.21 -9.78
C GLY A 35 1.96 18.29 -10.32
N ALA A 36 2.90 18.79 -9.51
CA ALA A 36 3.89 19.76 -9.98
C ALA A 36 4.72 19.19 -11.15
N PRO A 37 5.29 20.04 -12.04
CA PRO A 37 6.02 19.56 -13.23
C PRO A 37 7.16 18.59 -12.93
N ASP A 38 7.74 18.73 -11.75
CA ASP A 38 8.87 17.97 -11.25
C ASP A 38 8.48 16.96 -10.16
N ALA A 39 7.19 16.80 -9.86
CA ALA A 39 6.68 15.79 -8.96
C ALA A 39 6.69 14.39 -9.61
N ASP A 40 6.86 13.38 -8.77
CA ASP A 40 6.72 11.99 -9.15
C ASP A 40 5.24 11.63 -9.35
N VAL A 41 5.01 10.56 -10.11
CA VAL A 41 3.68 9.96 -10.26
C VAL A 41 3.57 8.75 -9.35
N LEU A 42 2.39 8.55 -8.77
CA LEU A 42 2.10 7.31 -8.06
C LEU A 42 1.90 6.21 -9.10
N TYR A 43 2.62 5.10 -8.93
CA TYR A 43 2.30 3.85 -9.57
C TYR A 43 2.42 2.72 -8.55
N VAL A 44 1.29 2.07 -8.27
CA VAL A 44 1.22 0.87 -7.45
C VAL A 44 1.02 -0.31 -8.40
N PRO A 45 2.00 -1.23 -8.52
CA PRO A 45 1.92 -2.35 -9.45
C PRO A 45 0.72 -3.29 -9.16
N PRO A 46 0.33 -4.15 -10.12
CA PRO A 46 -0.69 -5.16 -9.92
C PRO A 46 -0.44 -6.03 -8.67
N HIS A 47 -1.41 -6.03 -7.77
CA HIS A 47 -1.37 -6.80 -6.53
C HIS A 47 -2.78 -7.15 -6.06
N TRP A 48 -2.86 -7.97 -5.02
CA TRP A 48 -4.10 -8.32 -4.34
C TRP A 48 -3.88 -8.55 -2.84
N HIS A 49 -4.98 -8.53 -2.10
CA HIS A 49 -5.02 -8.73 -0.65
C HIS A 49 -5.76 -10.02 -0.32
N GLU A 50 -5.23 -10.83 0.59
CA GLU A 50 -5.79 -12.14 0.91
C GLU A 50 -6.94 -12.04 1.89
N THR A 51 -6.83 -11.15 2.88
CA THR A 51 -7.79 -11.04 3.97
C THR A 51 -8.58 -9.74 3.95
N HIS A 52 -8.02 -8.67 3.37
CA HIS A 52 -8.61 -7.33 3.39
C HIS A 52 -9.29 -6.94 2.08
N ASN A 53 -10.47 -6.33 2.18
CA ASN A 53 -10.92 -5.43 1.11
C ASN A 53 -10.15 -4.12 1.22
N GLU A 54 -9.84 -3.49 0.09
CA GLU A 54 -9.30 -2.13 0.05
C GLU A 54 -10.39 -1.17 -0.43
N ILE A 55 -10.49 -0.01 0.21
CA ILE A 55 -11.46 1.03 -0.14
C ILE A 55 -10.71 2.33 -0.37
N ILE A 56 -10.84 2.86 -1.58
CA ILE A 56 -10.21 4.10 -2.03
C ILE A 56 -11.29 5.14 -2.30
N CYS A 57 -11.13 6.35 -1.80
CA CYS A 57 -11.98 7.49 -2.14
C CYS A 57 -11.11 8.64 -2.64
N VAL A 58 -11.28 9.01 -3.92
CA VAL A 58 -10.60 10.17 -4.49
C VAL A 58 -11.31 11.42 -3.99
N LEU A 59 -10.59 12.35 -3.37
CA LEU A 59 -11.14 13.59 -2.83
C LEU A 59 -10.98 14.76 -3.79
N ASP A 60 -9.87 14.77 -4.55
CA ASP A 60 -9.57 15.79 -5.54
C ASP A 60 -8.69 15.22 -6.66
N GLY A 61 -8.85 15.76 -7.87
CA GLY A 61 -8.15 15.29 -9.06
C GLY A 61 -8.66 13.95 -9.59
N GLN A 62 -7.76 13.14 -10.15
CA GLN A 62 -8.11 11.86 -10.76
C GLN A 62 -7.03 10.80 -10.54
N MET A 63 -7.48 9.55 -10.40
CA MET A 63 -6.63 8.35 -10.31
C MET A 63 -7.15 7.27 -11.24
N GLU A 64 -6.26 6.59 -11.95
CA GLU A 64 -6.57 5.35 -12.65
C GLU A 64 -6.50 4.18 -11.68
N ILE A 65 -7.59 3.41 -11.64
CA ILE A 65 -7.63 2.12 -10.94
C ILE A 65 -7.92 1.07 -11.99
N THR A 66 -7.02 0.09 -12.09
CA THR A 66 -7.27 -1.14 -12.84
C THR A 66 -7.79 -2.17 -11.87
N LEU A 67 -8.92 -2.81 -12.18
CA LEU A 67 -9.51 -3.91 -11.41
C LEU A 67 -9.85 -5.06 -12.37
N GLY A 68 -9.05 -6.12 -12.33
CA GLY A 68 -9.09 -7.19 -13.34
C GLY A 68 -8.87 -6.64 -14.76
N ALA A 69 -9.87 -6.79 -15.63
CA ALA A 69 -9.82 -6.27 -17.00
C ALA A 69 -10.35 -4.84 -17.15
N SER A 70 -10.94 -4.27 -16.09
CA SER A 70 -11.51 -2.93 -16.13
C SER A 70 -10.46 -1.90 -15.77
N VAL A 71 -10.24 -0.91 -16.65
CA VAL A 71 -9.41 0.26 -16.38
C VAL A 71 -10.33 1.48 -16.39
N ARG A 72 -10.33 2.25 -15.31
CA ARG A 72 -11.17 3.45 -15.19
C ARG A 72 -10.45 4.57 -14.44
N LEU A 73 -10.69 5.80 -14.86
CA LEU A 73 -10.36 7.01 -14.10
C LEU A 73 -11.46 7.29 -13.09
N TYR A 74 -11.07 7.44 -11.83
CA TYR A 74 -11.93 7.78 -10.72
C TYR A 74 -11.62 9.19 -10.24
N GLY A 75 -12.66 9.94 -9.90
CA GLY A 75 -12.59 11.27 -9.33
C GLY A 75 -13.56 11.44 -8.15
N PRO A 76 -13.73 12.67 -7.64
CA PRO A 76 -14.50 12.92 -6.41
C PRO A 76 -15.96 12.49 -6.45
N HIS A 77 -16.57 12.48 -7.64
CA HIS A 77 -17.97 12.10 -7.81
C HIS A 77 -18.22 10.59 -7.75
N ASP A 78 -17.17 9.77 -7.78
CA ASP A 78 -17.29 8.31 -7.77
C ASP A 78 -17.46 7.71 -6.36
N GLY A 79 -17.08 8.45 -5.32
CA GLY A 79 -17.16 8.00 -3.93
C GLY A 79 -16.22 6.84 -3.61
N ASP A 80 -16.64 5.95 -2.71
CA ASP A 80 -15.88 4.77 -2.29
C ASP A 80 -15.76 3.75 -3.45
N VAL A 81 -14.54 3.54 -3.91
CA VAL A 81 -14.17 2.43 -4.78
C VAL A 81 -13.78 1.25 -3.91
N VAL A 82 -14.65 0.24 -3.86
CA VAL A 82 -14.39 -0.99 -3.12
C VAL A 82 -13.67 -1.99 -4.02
N ILE A 83 -12.47 -2.39 -3.58
CA ILE A 83 -11.65 -3.42 -4.18
C ILE A 83 -11.77 -4.67 -3.31
N PRO A 84 -12.49 -5.71 -3.78
CA PRO A 84 -12.68 -6.92 -3.00
C PRO A 84 -11.36 -7.66 -2.75
N LYS A 85 -11.22 -8.30 -1.59
CA LYS A 85 -10.12 -9.23 -1.33
C LYS A 85 -10.01 -10.28 -2.44
N GLY A 86 -8.78 -10.63 -2.81
CA GLY A 86 -8.47 -11.52 -3.93
C GLY A 86 -8.55 -10.87 -5.31
N ALA A 87 -9.10 -9.66 -5.46
CA ALA A 87 -9.16 -8.98 -6.74
C ALA A 87 -7.81 -8.34 -7.08
N ILE A 88 -7.27 -8.65 -8.26
CA ILE A 88 -6.08 -7.97 -8.76
C ILE A 88 -6.44 -6.54 -9.10
N HIS A 89 -5.63 -5.61 -8.58
CA HIS A 89 -5.75 -4.20 -8.89
C HIS A 89 -4.39 -3.50 -8.94
N SER A 90 -4.35 -2.36 -9.63
CA SER A 90 -3.21 -1.44 -9.66
C SER A 90 -3.69 0.00 -9.67
N LEU A 91 -2.89 0.90 -9.12
CA LEU A 91 -3.22 2.32 -8.99
C LEU A 91 -2.20 3.16 -9.75
N LYS A 92 -2.67 4.22 -10.42
CA LYS A 92 -1.80 5.14 -11.15
C LYS A 92 -2.32 6.56 -11.14
N THR A 93 -1.44 7.52 -10.89
CA THR A 93 -1.71 8.94 -11.16
C THR A 93 -0.95 9.42 -12.40
N TYR A 94 -1.26 10.63 -12.86
CA TYR A 94 -0.74 11.19 -14.10
C TYR A 94 0.12 12.41 -13.86
N LYS A 95 1.17 12.57 -14.69
CA LYS A 95 2.07 13.72 -14.61
C LYS A 95 1.30 15.01 -14.89
N GLY A 96 1.54 16.04 -14.07
CA GLY A 96 0.84 17.32 -14.20
C GLY A 96 -0.56 17.35 -13.57
N VAL A 97 -1.05 16.24 -13.01
CA VAL A 97 -2.38 16.13 -12.41
C VAL A 97 -2.23 15.95 -10.91
N ALA A 98 -2.66 16.95 -10.14
CA ALA A 98 -2.76 16.81 -8.69
C ALA A 98 -3.81 15.75 -8.36
N CYS A 99 -3.58 14.96 -7.31
CA CYS A 99 -4.54 13.97 -6.85
C CYS A 99 -4.44 13.83 -5.33
N THR A 100 -5.59 13.89 -4.66
CA THR A 100 -5.69 13.55 -3.24
C THR A 100 -6.71 12.45 -3.08
N PHE A 101 -6.35 11.38 -2.39
CA PHE A 101 -7.25 10.27 -2.11
C PHE A 101 -7.06 9.76 -0.69
N GLN A 102 -8.07 9.10 -0.16
CA GLN A 102 -8.02 8.39 1.11
C GLN A 102 -8.13 6.90 0.87
N GLU A 103 -7.53 6.14 1.78
CA GLU A 103 -7.51 4.68 1.73
C GLU A 103 -7.79 4.09 3.11
N ARG A 104 -8.58 3.02 3.13
CA ARG A 104 -8.85 2.17 4.30
C ARG A 104 -8.99 0.72 3.90
N THR A 105 -8.94 -0.16 4.88
CA THR A 105 -9.20 -1.58 4.70
C THR A 105 -10.43 -2.03 5.49
N ASP A 106 -11.00 -3.15 5.06
CA ASP A 106 -11.98 -3.90 5.84
C ASP A 106 -11.48 -5.35 6.01
N PRO A 107 -11.10 -5.78 7.22
CA PRO A 107 -11.17 -5.04 8.49
C PRO A 107 -10.17 -3.87 8.60
N MET A 108 -10.44 -2.90 9.49
CA MET A 108 -9.53 -1.80 9.82
C MET A 108 -8.72 -2.14 11.08
N ASP A 109 -7.83 -3.13 10.97
CA ASP A 109 -7.11 -3.75 12.10
C ASP A 109 -5.74 -3.12 12.42
N GLY A 110 -5.34 -2.10 11.65
CA GLY A 110 -4.07 -1.39 11.81
C GLY A 110 -2.89 -2.00 11.05
N GLU A 111 -3.02 -3.19 10.43
CA GLU A 111 -1.91 -3.81 9.67
C GLU A 111 -1.48 -2.94 8.49
N LYS A 112 -2.42 -2.31 7.78
CA LYS A 112 -2.15 -1.49 6.59
C LYS A 112 -1.28 -0.26 6.91
N GLU A 113 -1.41 0.34 8.10
CA GLU A 113 -0.53 1.44 8.50
C GLU A 113 0.91 0.95 8.69
N VAL A 114 1.09 -0.18 9.38
CA VAL A 114 2.40 -0.80 9.59
C VAL A 114 3.03 -1.18 8.26
N PHE A 115 2.24 -1.69 7.31
CA PHE A 115 2.66 -1.94 5.94
C PHE A 115 3.23 -0.68 5.29
N PHE A 116 2.49 0.44 5.26
CA PHE A 116 2.97 1.68 4.64
C PHE A 116 4.22 2.23 5.31
N ARG A 117 4.32 2.15 6.65
CA ARG A 117 5.51 2.63 7.36
C ARG A 117 6.75 1.81 7.05
N ASN A 118 6.64 0.49 6.93
CA ASN A 118 7.75 -0.33 6.47
C ASN A 118 8.06 -0.11 4.98
N MET A 119 7.03 0.05 4.14
CA MET A 119 7.17 0.19 2.70
C MET A 119 7.76 1.53 2.26
N LEU A 120 7.30 2.63 2.86
CA LEU A 120 7.50 4.00 2.38
C LEU A 120 8.23 4.89 3.38
N GLY A 121 8.38 4.45 4.63
CA GLY A 121 8.88 5.28 5.74
C GLY A 121 10.35 5.73 5.62
N GLN A 122 11.07 5.28 4.59
CA GLN A 122 12.44 5.74 4.28
C GLN A 122 12.48 6.86 3.22
N GLY A 123 11.32 7.37 2.79
CA GLY A 123 11.26 8.43 1.78
C GLY A 123 11.03 7.93 0.35
N ALA A 124 11.09 6.62 0.14
CA ALA A 124 10.86 5.95 -1.13
C ALA A 124 10.37 4.50 -0.89
N PRO A 125 9.72 3.85 -1.87
CA PRO A 125 9.38 2.43 -1.80
C PRO A 125 10.58 1.52 -1.55
N GLN A 126 10.39 0.43 -0.81
CA GLN A 126 11.40 -0.61 -0.59
C GLN A 126 11.91 -1.18 -1.92
N SER A 127 13.19 -0.98 -2.21
CA SER A 127 13.84 -1.48 -3.42
C SER A 127 14.51 -2.84 -3.24
N ASN A 128 14.77 -3.26 -2.00
CA ASN A 128 15.34 -4.57 -1.71
C ASN A 128 14.24 -5.64 -1.74
N ILE A 129 14.39 -6.64 -2.62
CA ILE A 129 13.36 -7.66 -2.85
C ILE A 129 13.03 -8.50 -1.61
N LEU A 130 13.98 -8.76 -0.72
CA LEU A 130 13.75 -9.54 0.51
C LEU A 130 12.98 -8.71 1.54
N ALA A 131 13.38 -7.46 1.76
CA ALA A 131 12.66 -6.53 2.65
C ALA A 131 11.25 -6.24 2.12
N LEU A 132 11.12 -6.10 0.80
CA LEU A 132 9.84 -5.92 0.12
C LEU A 132 8.94 -7.15 0.30
N ALA A 133 9.44 -8.34 0.00
CA ALA A 133 8.69 -9.59 0.16
C ALA A 133 8.29 -9.82 1.63
N GLN A 134 9.16 -9.49 2.59
CA GLN A 134 8.86 -9.56 4.02
C GLN A 134 7.72 -8.60 4.38
N THR A 135 7.79 -7.35 3.93
CA THR A 135 6.72 -6.35 4.14
C THR A 135 5.39 -6.82 3.54
N CYS A 136 5.40 -7.39 2.34
CA CYS A 136 4.21 -7.93 1.68
C CYS A 136 3.65 -9.18 2.38
N TYR A 137 4.51 -10.08 2.85
CA TYR A 137 4.11 -11.28 3.58
C TYR A 137 3.30 -10.93 4.84
N TYR A 138 3.83 -10.01 5.66
CA TYR A 138 3.16 -9.59 6.88
C TYR A 138 2.02 -8.58 6.64
N GLY A 139 2.10 -7.71 5.63
CA GLY A 139 1.08 -6.68 5.35
C GLY A 139 0.01 -7.09 4.34
N ASP A 140 -0.39 -8.35 4.35
CA ASP A 140 -1.48 -8.91 3.53
C ASP A 140 -1.43 -8.51 2.04
N THR A 141 -0.23 -8.43 1.44
CA THR A 141 -0.08 -8.01 0.05
C THR A 141 0.57 -9.12 -0.76
N ARG A 142 0.07 -9.36 -1.96
CA ARG A 142 0.60 -10.35 -2.89
C ARG A 142 0.83 -9.71 -4.25
N PRO A 143 2.06 -9.76 -4.81
CA PRO A 143 2.28 -9.29 -6.17
C PRO A 143 1.51 -10.18 -7.13
N ALA A 144 0.80 -9.59 -8.10
CA ALA A 144 0.12 -10.35 -9.14
C ALA A 144 1.12 -10.72 -10.25
N PHE A 145 1.29 -12.00 -10.50
CA PHE A 145 2.12 -12.54 -11.58
C PHE A 145 1.29 -12.69 -12.87
N PRO A 146 1.95 -12.75 -14.04
CA PRO A 146 1.27 -13.11 -15.28
C PRO A 146 0.49 -14.43 -15.12
N GLY A 147 -0.82 -14.38 -15.40
CA GLY A 147 -1.73 -15.53 -15.27
C GLY A 147 -2.39 -15.69 -13.89
N HIS A 148 -2.03 -14.87 -12.90
CA HIS A 148 -2.64 -14.85 -11.56
C HIS A 148 -2.74 -16.20 -10.86
N PHE A 149 -1.60 -16.88 -10.71
CA PHE A 149 -1.54 -18.16 -10.01
C PHE A 149 -1.46 -17.92 -8.50
N ILE A 150 -2.61 -17.75 -7.84
CA ILE A 150 -2.74 -17.42 -6.40
C ILE A 150 -1.80 -18.23 -5.51
N TRP A 151 -1.72 -19.56 -5.72
CA TRP A 151 -0.85 -20.42 -4.90
C TRP A 151 0.64 -20.07 -5.06
N LEU A 152 1.07 -19.74 -6.27
CA LEU A 152 2.46 -19.40 -6.57
C LEU A 152 2.83 -18.04 -5.98
N GLU A 153 1.94 -17.06 -6.08
CA GLU A 153 2.12 -15.71 -5.52
C GLU A 153 2.19 -15.75 -3.99
N LYS A 154 1.36 -16.58 -3.35
CA LYS A 154 1.44 -16.88 -1.91
C LYS A 154 2.78 -17.53 -1.56
N VAL A 155 3.14 -18.63 -2.23
CA VAL A 155 4.41 -19.34 -1.97
C VAL A 155 5.60 -18.40 -2.14
N PHE A 156 5.57 -17.53 -3.14
CA PHE A 156 6.63 -16.56 -3.39
C PHE A 156 6.87 -15.63 -2.20
N VAL A 157 5.83 -14.94 -1.70
CA VAL A 157 6.00 -14.03 -0.55
C VAL A 157 6.28 -14.79 0.74
N THR A 158 5.73 -15.99 0.91
CA THR A 158 5.99 -16.83 2.09
C THR A 158 7.45 -17.26 2.14
N LEU A 159 8.00 -17.79 1.04
CA LEU A 159 9.39 -18.26 1.01
C LEU A 159 10.38 -17.10 1.12
N LEU A 160 10.20 -16.04 0.32
CA LEU A 160 11.13 -14.91 0.34
C LEU A 160 11.00 -14.08 1.62
N GLY A 161 9.77 -13.72 2.00
CA GLY A 161 9.49 -12.80 3.09
C GLY A 161 9.40 -13.46 4.45
N GLY A 162 8.74 -14.61 4.54
CA GLY A 162 8.54 -15.34 5.81
C GLY A 162 9.73 -16.18 6.25
N TYR A 163 10.51 -16.72 5.30
CA TYR A 163 11.63 -17.62 5.63
C TYR A 163 13.01 -17.05 5.29
N LEU A 164 13.24 -16.69 4.03
CA LEU A 164 14.59 -16.30 3.55
C LEU A 164 15.03 -14.94 4.11
N ALA A 165 14.16 -13.94 4.13
CA ALA A 165 14.48 -12.63 4.67
C ALA A 165 14.91 -12.70 6.16
N PRO A 166 14.15 -13.31 7.08
CA PRO A 166 14.61 -13.51 8.46
C PRO A 166 15.89 -14.33 8.57
N LEU A 167 16.03 -15.43 7.80
CA LEU A 167 17.24 -16.27 7.80
C LEU A 167 18.50 -15.48 7.43
N LEU A 168 18.36 -14.50 6.53
CA LEU A 168 19.43 -13.62 6.08
C LEU A 168 19.56 -12.34 6.94
N GLY A 169 18.85 -12.27 8.07
CA GLY A 169 18.97 -11.19 9.05
C GLY A 169 18.11 -9.95 8.79
N TYR A 170 17.20 -9.97 7.81
CA TYR A 170 16.27 -8.88 7.57
C TYR A 170 15.20 -8.83 8.67
N ARG A 171 14.94 -7.62 9.16
CA ARG A 171 13.92 -7.34 10.19
C ARG A 171 13.05 -6.18 9.75
N LEU A 172 11.75 -6.31 10.02
CA LEU A 172 10.82 -5.19 9.89
C LEU A 172 11.20 -4.09 10.89
N LYS A 173 11.05 -2.84 10.46
CA LYS A 173 11.27 -1.68 11.34
C LYS A 173 10.09 -1.47 12.28
N HIS A 174 8.89 -1.79 11.81
CA HIS A 174 7.64 -1.70 12.55
C HIS A 174 6.95 -3.06 12.58
N GLU A 175 6.58 -3.51 13.77
CA GLU A 175 5.94 -4.81 14.00
C GLU A 175 4.44 -4.76 13.71
N PHE A 176 3.90 -5.86 13.17
CA PHE A 176 2.47 -6.00 12.88
C PHE A 176 1.72 -6.46 14.14
N PRO A 177 0.55 -5.85 14.45
CA PRO A 177 -0.13 -6.06 15.73
C PRO A 177 -0.63 -7.49 15.96
N ASN A 178 -0.94 -8.24 14.90
CA ASN A 178 -1.53 -9.59 15.00
C ASN A 178 -0.59 -10.73 14.57
N LYS A 179 0.70 -10.44 14.36
CA LYS A 179 1.68 -11.42 13.84
C LYS A 179 2.95 -11.47 14.70
N GLN A 180 2.76 -11.45 16.02
CA GLN A 180 3.81 -11.80 16.97
C GLN A 180 3.98 -13.33 16.93
N GLU A 181 5.22 -13.79 16.71
CA GLU A 181 5.60 -15.21 16.82
C GLU A 181 5.41 -15.74 18.26
#